data_AF-A0A2J6R3C1-F1
#
_entry.id   AF-A0A2J6R3C1-F1
#
_cell.length_a   1.000
_cell.length_b   1.000
_cell.length_c   1.000
_cell.angle_alpha   90.00
_cell.angle_beta   90.00
_cell.angle_gamma   90.00
#
_symmetry.space_group_name_H-M   'P 1'
#
loop_
_entity.id
_entity.type
_entity.pdbx_description
1 polymer ?
#
loop_
_entity_poly.entity_id
_entity_poly.type
_entity_poly.pdbx_seq_one_letter_code
_entity_poly.pdbx_strand_id
1 'polypeptide(L)'
;MDIIKLLLEHGAEVNAPPHDDHGATALQFAAIGGYVGIAHLLIERGADVNSPPAKRGGRTALEAAAEHGRIDMLQLLLISGAMIIGPG
;
A
#
# COMPACT_ATOMS: atom_id res chain seq x y z
N MET A 1 1.36 5.67 14.57
CA MET A 1 1.20 6.77 13.57
C MET A 1 2.42 7.69 13.58
N ASP A 2 2.98 8.02 14.74
CA ASP A 2 4.05 9.02 14.85
C ASP A 2 5.34 8.66 14.10
N ILE A 3 5.71 7.37 14.09
CA ILE A 3 6.93 6.94 13.39
C ILE A 3 6.83 7.07 11.88
N ILE A 4 5.65 6.85 11.28
CA ILE A 4 5.46 7.00 9.83
C ILE A 4 5.56 8.47 9.43
N LYS A 5 4.97 9.37 10.22
CA LYS A 5 5.11 10.82 9.99
C LYS A 5 6.57 11.24 10.08
N LEU A 6 7.29 10.81 11.12
CA LEU A 6 8.70 11.11 11.33
C LEU A 6 9.55 10.66 10.14
N LEU A 7 9.36 9.42 9.65
CA LEU A 7 10.10 8.90 8.50
C LEU A 7 9.87 9.74 7.24
N LEU A 8 8.61 10.09 6.95
CA LEU A 8 8.27 10.91 5.79
C LEU A 8 8.82 12.34 5.90
N GLU A 9 8.82 12.93 7.10
CA GLU A 9 9.41 14.25 7.37
C GLU A 9 10.93 14.26 7.20
N HIS A 10 11.59 13.10 7.39
CA HIS A 10 13.03 12.92 7.18
C HIS A 10 13.38 12.42 5.78
N GLY A 11 12.44 12.52 4.82
CA GLY A 11 12.71 12.25 3.40
C GLY A 11 12.62 10.77 3.00
N ALA A 12 11.94 9.92 3.78
CA ALA A 12 11.62 8.57 3.33
C ALA A 12 10.78 8.63 2.04
N GLU A 13 11.19 7.86 1.04
CA GLU A 13 10.49 7.78 -0.25
C GLU A 13 9.19 6.98 -0.08
N VAL A 14 8.05 7.67 -0.16
CA VAL A 14 6.71 7.06 0.03
C VAL A 14 6.41 5.94 -0.96
N ASN A 15 7.00 6.02 -2.16
CA ASN A 15 6.86 5.07 -3.26
C ASN A 15 8.11 4.22 -3.49
N ALA A 16 8.94 4.04 -2.44
CA ALA A 16 10.09 3.16 -2.52
C ALA A 16 9.67 1.78 -3.07
N PRO A 17 10.33 1.28 -4.14
CA PRO A 17 9.90 0.07 -4.81
C PRO A 17 10.06 -1.14 -3.89
N PRO A 18 9.17 -2.15 -4.01
CA PRO A 18 9.32 -3.38 -3.25
C PRO A 18 10.59 -4.12 -3.69
N HIS A 19 11.18 -4.89 -2.77
CA HIS A 19 12.17 -5.89 -3.14
C HIS A 19 11.56 -6.93 -4.10
N ASP A 20 12.32 -7.39 -5.09
CA ASP A 20 11.83 -8.29 -6.15
C ASP A 20 11.21 -9.59 -5.62
N ASP A 21 11.77 -10.12 -4.52
CA ASP A 21 11.32 -11.34 -3.86
C ASP A 21 10.56 -11.01 -2.58
N HIS A 22 9.25 -11.25 -2.59
CA HIS A 22 8.33 -11.08 -1.45
C HIS A 22 8.33 -9.68 -0.82
N GLY A 23 8.77 -8.66 -1.56
CA GLY A 23 8.71 -7.27 -1.13
C GLY A 23 7.32 -6.67 -1.24
N ALA A 24 7.11 -5.54 -0.57
CA ALA A 24 5.93 -4.72 -0.71
C ALA A 24 6.29 -3.23 -0.54
N THR A 25 5.52 -2.33 -1.16
CA THR A 25 5.56 -0.90 -0.84
C THR A 25 5.01 -0.65 0.55
N ALA A 26 5.23 0.55 1.09
CA ALA A 26 4.65 0.93 2.38
C ALA A 26 3.11 0.79 2.39
N LEU A 27 2.44 1.14 1.28
CA LEU A 27 0.99 1.02 1.15
C LEU A 27 0.53 -0.45 1.05
N GLN A 28 1.26 -1.30 0.31
CA GLN A 28 0.97 -2.74 0.23
C GLN A 28 1.11 -3.40 1.61
N PHE A 29 2.15 -3.06 2.39
CA PHE A 29 2.28 -3.53 3.77
C PHE A 29 1.15 -3.05 4.69
N ALA A 30 0.77 -1.77 4.58
CA ALA A 30 -0.38 -1.25 5.31
C ALA A 30 -1.67 -2.02 4.97
N ALA A 31 -1.84 -2.39 3.70
CA ALA A 31 -2.99 -3.16 3.24
C ALA A 31 -3.02 -4.60 3.80
N ILE A 32 -1.89 -5.32 3.79
CA ILE A 32 -1.75 -6.65 4.43
C ILE A 32 -2.16 -6.59 5.91
N GLY A 33 -1.63 -5.59 6.63
CA GLY A 33 -1.87 -5.39 8.05
C GLY A 33 -3.27 -4.86 8.39
N GLY A 34 -4.01 -4.31 7.41
CA GLY A 34 -5.28 -3.61 7.66
C GLY A 34 -5.10 -2.27 8.38
N TYR A 35 -3.94 -1.63 8.26
CA TYR A 35 -3.63 -0.37 8.96
C TYR A 35 -4.23 0.85 8.23
N VAL A 36 -5.56 0.98 8.26
CA VAL A 36 -6.31 2.00 7.51
C VAL A 36 -5.79 3.42 7.76
N GLY A 37 -5.51 3.78 9.02
CA GLY A 37 -4.95 5.11 9.33
C GLY A 37 -3.59 5.36 8.68
N ILE A 38 -2.72 4.35 8.66
CA ILE A 38 -1.40 4.45 8.00
C ILE A 38 -1.59 4.56 6.48
N ALA A 39 -2.45 3.73 5.89
CA ALA A 39 -2.74 3.78 4.46
C ALA A 39 -3.29 5.14 4.04
N HIS A 40 -4.23 5.71 4.82
CA HIS A 40 -4.76 7.05 4.57
C HIS A 40 -3.64 8.11 4.57
N LEU A 41 -2.78 8.09 5.58
CA LEU A 41 -1.63 9.00 5.66
C LEU A 41 -0.67 8.82 4.48
N LEU A 42 -0.37 7.59 4.07
CA LEU A 42 0.51 7.32 2.94
C LEU A 42 -0.09 7.88 1.63
N ILE A 43 -1.39 7.67 1.41
CA ILE A 43 -2.13 8.19 0.25
C ILE A 43 -2.14 9.72 0.25
N GLU A 44 -2.41 10.37 1.38
CA GLU A 44 -2.31 11.83 1.53
C GLU A 44 -0.91 12.38 1.20
N ARG A 45 0.12 11.54 1.38
CA ARG A 45 1.52 11.88 1.11
C ARG A 45 1.98 11.45 -0.29
N GLY A 46 1.05 11.06 -1.16
CA GLY A 46 1.31 10.73 -2.56
C GLY A 46 1.74 9.29 -2.81
N ALA A 47 1.39 8.36 -1.91
CA ALA A 47 1.57 6.94 -2.20
C ALA A 47 0.76 6.54 -3.44
N ASP A 48 1.41 5.85 -4.37
CA ASP A 48 0.76 5.33 -5.56
C ASP A 48 -0.07 4.09 -5.19
N VAL A 49 -1.39 4.28 -5.20
CA VAL A 49 -2.40 3.27 -4.90
C VAL A 49 -2.29 2.05 -5.83
N ASN A 50 -1.80 2.26 -7.05
CA ASN A 50 -1.69 1.26 -8.10
C ASN A 50 -0.25 0.77 -8.33
N SER A 51 0.65 0.99 -7.35
CA SER A 51 2.02 0.48 -7.41
C SER A 51 2.03 -1.02 -7.73
N PRO A 52 2.89 -1.46 -8.67
CA PRO A 52 2.94 -2.86 -9.08
C PRO A 52 3.39 -3.75 -7.92
N PRO A 53 2.98 -5.03 -7.91
CA PRO A 53 3.49 -6.00 -6.95
C PRO A 53 4.98 -6.30 -7.19
N ALA A 54 5.65 -6.84 -6.17
CA ALA A 54 6.95 -7.49 -6.35
C ALA A 54 6.87 -8.63 -7.38
N LYS A 55 7.98 -8.86 -8.11
CA LYS A 55 8.05 -9.86 -9.19
C LYS A 55 7.70 -11.27 -8.73
N ARG A 56 8.10 -11.65 -7.51
CA ARG A 56 7.84 -12.97 -6.95
C ARG A 56 7.04 -12.86 -5.65
N GLY A 57 5.81 -13.39 -5.70
CA GLY A 57 4.91 -13.46 -4.55
C GLY A 57 4.34 -12.11 -4.09
N GLY A 58 4.49 -11.05 -4.90
CA GLY A 58 3.93 -9.74 -4.58
C GLY A 58 2.44 -9.65 -4.82
N ARG A 59 1.81 -8.64 -4.20
CA ARG A 59 0.39 -8.29 -4.38
C ARG A 59 0.25 -6.78 -4.47
N THR A 60 -0.70 -6.33 -5.29
CA THR A 60 -1.17 -4.94 -5.21
C THR A 60 -1.76 -4.67 -3.82
N ALA A 61 -1.90 -3.41 -3.45
CA ALA A 61 -2.52 -3.06 -2.16
C ALA A 61 -3.95 -3.60 -2.07
N LEU A 62 -4.71 -3.58 -3.18
CA LEU A 62 -6.08 -4.07 -3.24
C LEU A 62 -6.15 -5.60 -3.09
N GLU A 63 -5.30 -6.34 -3.80
CA GLU A 63 -5.22 -7.81 -3.68
C GLU A 63 -4.83 -8.24 -2.27
N ALA A 64 -3.85 -7.56 -1.65
CA ALA A 64 -3.46 -7.83 -0.27
C ALA A 64 -4.61 -7.58 0.72
N ALA A 65 -5.33 -6.47 0.57
CA ALA A 65 -6.49 -6.19 1.41
C ALA A 65 -7.60 -7.24 1.24
N ALA A 66 -7.84 -7.69 0.00
CA ALA A 66 -8.84 -8.70 -0.32
C ALA A 66 -8.50 -10.07 0.28
N GLU A 67 -7.27 -10.55 0.08
CA GLU A 67 -6.80 -11.84 0.59
C GLU A 67 -6.91 -11.93 2.12
N HIS A 68 -6.63 -10.82 2.81
CA HIS A 68 -6.67 -10.77 4.27
C HIS A 68 -8.03 -10.30 4.83
N GLY A 69 -9.07 -10.14 4.00
CA GLY A 69 -10.41 -9.75 4.43
C GLY A 69 -10.50 -8.35 5.07
N ARG A 70 -9.62 -7.43 4.67
CA ARG A 70 -9.55 -6.07 5.23
C ARG A 70 -10.57 -5.15 4.57
N ILE A 71 -11.85 -5.26 4.96
CA ILE A 71 -12.97 -4.55 4.31
C ILE A 71 -12.79 -3.03 4.31
N ASP A 72 -12.45 -2.42 5.45
CA ASP A 72 -12.24 -0.98 5.53
C ASP A 72 -11.07 -0.50 4.66
N MET A 73 -10.05 -1.34 4.52
CA MET A 73 -8.92 -1.07 3.63
C MET A 73 -9.33 -1.17 2.16
N LEU A 74 -10.11 -2.17 1.78
CA LEU A 74 -10.67 -2.29 0.43
C LEU A 74 -11.46 -1.04 0.06
N GLN A 75 -12.33 -0.57 0.96
CA GLN A 75 -13.11 0.66 0.75
C GLN A 75 -12.20 1.88 0.56
N LEU A 76 -11.21 2.06 1.45
CA LEU A 76 -10.25 3.16 1.34
C LEU A 76 -9.52 3.14 -0.01
N LEU A 77 -8.98 1.98 -0.40
CA LEU A 77 -8.22 1.83 -1.63
C LEU A 77 -9.09 2.08 -2.88
N LEU A 78 -10.33 1.56 -2.90
CA LEU A 78 -11.26 1.77 -4.01
C LEU A 78 -11.66 3.24 -4.15
N ILE A 79 -11.96 3.93 -3.05
CA ILE A 79 -12.25 5.38 -3.04
C ILE A 79 -11.02 6.17 -3.52
N SER A 80 -9.83 5.66 -3.23
CA SER A 80 -8.56 6.28 -3.62
C SER A 80 -8.10 5.89 -5.04
N GLY A 81 -8.94 5.22 -5.83
CA GLY A 81 -8.68 4.92 -7.23
C GLY A 81 -7.86 3.64 -7.48
N ALA A 82 -7.88 2.68 -6.57
CA ALA A 82 -7.29 1.35 -6.81
C ALA A 82 -7.98 0.65 -7.99
N MET A 83 -7.18 0.14 -8.91
CA MET A 83 -7.66 -0.67 -10.03
C MET A 83 -8.00 -2.09 -9.56
N ILE A 84 -9.14 -2.60 -10.03
CA ILE A 84 -9.62 -3.96 -9.71
C ILE A 84 -8.87 -5.02 -10.52
N ILE A 85 -8.26 -4.63 -11.63
CA ILE A 85 -7.50 -5.49 -12.53
C ILE A 85 -6.05 -5.01 -12.46
N GLY A 86 -5.14 -5.84 -11.95
CA GLY A 86 -3.71 -5.53 -11.95
C GLY A 86 -3.17 -5.38 -13.39
N PRO A 87 -2.09 -4.60 -13.61
CA PRO A 87 -1.42 -4.61 -14.91
C PRO A 87 -0.92 -6.05 -15.15
N GLY A 88 -1.49 -6.71 -16.15
CA GLY A 88 -1.14 -8.08 -16.53
C GLY A 88 0.28 -8.23 -17.02
#